data_AF-A0A2P4SRB6-F1
#
_entry.id   AF-A0A2P4SRB6-F1
#
_cell.length_a   1.000
_cell.length_b   1.000
_cell.length_c   1.000
_cell.angle_alpha   90.00
_cell.angle_beta   90.00
_cell.angle_gamma   90.00
#
_symmetry.space_group_name_H-M   'P 1'
#
loop_
_entity.id
_entity.type
_entity.pdbx_description
1 polymer ?
#
loop_
_entity_poly.entity_id
_entity_poly.type
_entity_poly.pdbx_seq_one_letter_code
_entity_poly.pdbx_strand_id
1 'polypeptide(L)'
;ASSPACTELEMNVMDWLAKMLGLPDKFLHHHPDSVGGGVLQSTVSESTLVALLAARKNKILEMKLSEPDADESSLNSRLIAYASDQAHSSVEKAGLISLVKMKFLPVDENFSLRGETLKKAIAEDRKKGLVPVFVCATLGTTGVCAFDSLSELGPICGAEGLWLHIDAAYAGTAFLCPEFRLFLDGIEYADSFAFNPSKWMMVHFDCTGFWVKDKYKLHQTFSVNPVYLRHPNSGAAVDFMHWQIPLSRRFRSLKLWFVIRSFGVKKLQAHVRHGTETAKFFESLVRSDPLFEIPAKRHLGLVVFRLKGPNWLTEKLLKELSSSGRLFLIPATIHDKFIIRFTVTSQFTTREDILQDWNIIQRTAAQIISQHNELHHVSSGDEAKIPNMISEPSSSVISHDSQLYLEEGKYKIPSRKIVGQPKKLAASPSTCVISQQVQGQGDLDDCFPEDVQDVTKHKLTSFLFSYLSVQGKKKTARSLSCNSVPMTDLLEQCNAKATDADQKEPHANPRILSRLPEEVMMLKKSAFKKLIKFYSVPSFPECSIQCGLQLPCCPLQAIV
;
A
#
# COMPACT_ATOMS: atom_id res chain seq x y z
N ALA A 1 31.94 -1.20 -3.80
CA ALA A 1 31.18 -0.68 -2.65
C ALA A 1 31.82 0.59 -2.11
N SER A 2 31.08 1.69 -1.97
CA SER A 2 31.59 2.99 -1.48
C SER A 2 31.54 3.17 0.05
N SER A 3 30.77 2.34 0.76
CA SER A 3 30.73 2.28 2.22
C SER A 3 30.31 0.86 2.65
N PRO A 4 31.22 0.01 3.15
CA PRO A 4 30.91 -1.39 3.44
C PRO A 4 29.74 -1.58 4.41
N ALA A 5 29.73 -0.83 5.53
CA ALA A 5 28.66 -0.92 6.53
C ALA A 5 27.25 -0.58 5.98
N CYS A 6 27.17 0.23 4.91
CA CYS A 6 25.91 0.56 4.22
C CYS A 6 25.34 -0.63 3.42
N THR A 7 26.20 -1.58 3.02
CA THR A 7 25.85 -2.83 2.34
C THR A 7 25.67 -3.97 3.36
N GLU A 8 26.67 -4.23 4.20
CA GLU A 8 26.71 -5.40 5.12
C GLU A 8 25.54 -5.41 6.11
N LEU A 9 25.23 -4.25 6.72
CA LEU A 9 24.10 -4.12 7.64
C LEU A 9 22.77 -4.31 6.91
N GLU A 10 22.69 -3.97 5.62
CA GLU A 10 21.47 -4.19 4.84
C GLU A 10 21.27 -5.66 4.49
N MET A 11 22.32 -6.36 4.04
CA MET A 11 22.25 -7.81 3.77
C MET A 11 21.79 -8.57 5.02
N ASN A 12 22.42 -8.31 6.17
CA ASN A 12 22.08 -8.97 7.44
C ASN A 12 20.65 -8.64 7.92
N VAL A 13 20.22 -7.38 7.81
CA VAL A 13 18.87 -6.96 8.26
C VAL A 13 17.77 -7.42 7.30
N MET A 14 18.06 -7.55 6.00
CA MET A 14 17.13 -8.13 5.03
C MET A 14 16.96 -9.64 5.23
N ASP A 15 18.01 -10.34 5.68
CA ASP A 15 17.92 -11.76 6.06
C ASP A 15 17.14 -11.95 7.37
N TRP A 16 17.38 -11.09 8.38
CA TRP A 16 16.55 -11.06 9.59
C TRP A 16 15.07 -10.85 9.24
N LEU A 17 14.78 -9.89 8.37
CA LEU A 17 13.41 -9.55 8.00
C LEU A 17 12.72 -10.65 7.18
N ALA A 18 13.43 -11.32 6.27
CA ALA A 18 12.90 -12.50 5.57
C ALA A 18 12.51 -13.61 6.56
N LYS A 19 13.38 -13.93 7.53
CA LYS A 19 13.08 -14.92 8.59
C LYS A 19 11.91 -14.49 9.48
N MET A 20 11.84 -13.21 9.85
CA MET A 20 10.71 -12.64 10.61
C MET A 20 9.37 -12.76 9.86
N LEU A 21 9.36 -12.67 8.53
CA LEU A 21 8.19 -12.82 7.67
C LEU A 21 7.82 -14.29 7.40
N GLY A 22 8.77 -15.22 7.52
CA GLY A 22 8.62 -16.60 7.07
C GLY A 22 8.76 -16.75 5.56
N LEU A 23 9.62 -15.95 4.91
CA LEU A 23 9.97 -16.13 3.50
C LEU A 23 10.94 -17.32 3.34
N PRO A 24 10.86 -18.11 2.24
CA PRO A 24 11.77 -19.22 1.96
C PRO A 24 13.26 -18.81 1.89
N ASP A 25 14.15 -19.68 2.35
CA ASP A 25 15.59 -19.39 2.51
C ASP A 25 16.34 -19.02 1.21
N LYS A 26 15.78 -19.39 0.04
CA LYS A 26 16.22 -18.94 -1.30
C LYS A 26 16.25 -17.40 -1.48
N PHE A 27 15.66 -16.65 -0.56
CA PHE A 27 15.64 -15.18 -0.54
C PHE A 27 16.71 -14.58 0.38
N LEU A 28 17.41 -15.38 1.20
CA LEU A 28 18.47 -14.91 2.09
C LEU A 28 19.78 -14.69 1.32
N HIS A 29 20.60 -13.73 1.74
CA HIS A 29 21.96 -13.55 1.22
C HIS A 29 22.92 -14.62 1.72
N HIS A 30 22.77 -15.08 2.97
CA HIS A 30 23.75 -15.93 3.66
C HIS A 30 23.32 -17.41 3.78
N HIS A 31 22.29 -17.85 3.07
CA HIS A 31 21.94 -19.27 2.99
C HIS A 31 22.80 -19.97 1.92
N PRO A 32 23.43 -21.14 2.18
CA PRO A 32 24.39 -21.76 1.25
C PRO A 32 23.84 -21.96 -0.17
N ASP A 33 22.62 -22.47 -0.30
CA ASP A 33 21.98 -22.77 -1.59
C ASP A 33 21.32 -21.55 -2.26
N SER A 34 21.53 -20.34 -1.73
CA SER A 34 20.85 -19.13 -2.22
C SER A 34 21.66 -18.34 -3.26
N VAL A 35 21.14 -18.31 -4.48
CA VAL A 35 21.52 -17.32 -5.50
C VAL A 35 20.70 -16.03 -5.42
N GLY A 36 19.84 -15.88 -4.41
CA GLY A 36 18.97 -14.73 -4.18
C GLY A 36 19.56 -13.67 -3.25
N GLY A 37 18.67 -12.89 -2.64
CA GLY A 37 18.95 -11.88 -1.61
C GLY A 37 17.87 -10.79 -1.53
N GLY A 38 17.96 -9.93 -0.50
CA GLY A 38 17.08 -8.77 -0.30
C GLY A 38 17.78 -7.41 -0.36
N VAL A 39 17.13 -6.40 -0.96
CA VAL A 39 17.61 -5.01 -1.07
C VAL A 39 16.52 -4.01 -0.63
N LEU A 40 16.90 -2.91 0.01
CA LEU A 40 15.97 -1.84 0.38
C LEU A 40 15.78 -0.83 -0.75
N GLN A 41 14.59 -0.85 -1.34
CA GLN A 41 14.09 0.13 -2.32
C GLN A 41 13.37 1.30 -1.61
N SER A 42 13.01 2.33 -2.38
CA SER A 42 12.24 3.48 -1.87
C SER A 42 10.73 3.19 -1.81
N THR A 43 10.19 2.54 -2.84
CA THR A 43 8.77 2.15 -2.96
C THR A 43 8.59 0.73 -3.52
N VAL A 44 7.41 0.14 -3.28
CA VAL A 44 6.99 -1.06 -4.02
C VAL A 44 6.80 -0.76 -5.51
N SER A 45 6.40 0.45 -5.91
CA SER A 45 6.30 0.83 -7.32
C SER A 45 7.62 0.66 -8.08
N GLU A 46 8.74 1.08 -7.48
CA GLU A 46 10.09 0.79 -8.02
C GLU A 46 10.40 -0.70 -8.00
N SER A 47 10.00 -1.42 -6.95
CA SER A 47 10.27 -2.86 -6.77
C SER A 47 9.55 -3.73 -7.82
N THR A 48 8.28 -3.46 -8.09
CA THR A 48 7.47 -4.10 -9.13
C THR A 48 7.99 -3.75 -10.52
N LEU A 49 8.40 -2.49 -10.76
CA LEU A 49 9.05 -2.10 -12.01
C LEU A 49 10.37 -2.85 -12.18
N VAL A 50 11.23 -2.91 -11.17
CA VAL A 50 12.51 -3.66 -11.19
C VAL A 50 12.27 -5.15 -11.49
N ALA A 51 11.25 -5.77 -10.90
CA ALA A 51 10.88 -7.15 -11.19
C ALA A 51 10.40 -7.34 -12.65
N LEU A 52 9.57 -6.45 -13.18
CA LEU A 52 9.10 -6.49 -14.57
C LEU A 52 10.23 -6.22 -15.57
N LEU A 53 11.15 -5.31 -15.26
CA LEU A 53 12.35 -5.02 -16.05
C LEU A 53 13.29 -6.24 -16.11
N ALA A 54 13.46 -6.96 -15.00
CA ALA A 54 14.26 -8.18 -14.95
C ALA A 54 13.59 -9.35 -15.70
N ALA A 55 12.28 -9.52 -15.54
CA ALA A 55 11.50 -10.52 -16.25
C ALA A 55 11.55 -10.34 -17.77
N ARG A 56 11.27 -9.12 -18.28
CA ARG A 56 11.35 -8.83 -19.71
C ARG A 56 12.76 -9.02 -20.25
N LYS A 57 13.80 -8.56 -19.55
CA LYS A 57 15.19 -8.67 -20.02
C LYS A 57 15.65 -10.12 -20.08
N ASN A 58 15.29 -10.93 -19.08
CA ASN A 58 15.57 -12.37 -19.09
C ASN A 58 14.92 -13.05 -20.31
N LYS A 59 13.65 -12.74 -20.60
CA LYS A 59 12.92 -13.36 -21.72
C LYS A 59 13.39 -12.87 -23.09
N ILE A 60 13.78 -11.60 -23.20
CA ILE A 60 14.39 -11.04 -24.42
C ILE A 60 15.73 -11.72 -24.69
N LEU A 61 16.59 -11.89 -23.67
CA LEU A 61 17.87 -12.59 -23.81
C LEU A 61 17.69 -14.06 -24.23
N GLU A 62 16.66 -14.74 -23.71
CA GLU A 62 16.26 -16.08 -24.16
C GLU A 62 15.86 -16.08 -25.64
N MET A 63 14.99 -15.14 -26.06
CA MET A 63 14.54 -15.01 -27.46
C MET A 63 15.69 -14.63 -28.42
N LYS A 64 16.70 -13.89 -27.95
CA LYS A 64 17.91 -13.54 -28.72
C LYS A 64 18.76 -14.76 -29.10
N LEU A 65 18.60 -15.90 -28.43
CA LEU A 65 19.29 -17.14 -28.80
C LEU A 65 18.75 -17.74 -30.11
N SER A 66 17.46 -17.53 -30.41
CA SER A 66 16.82 -17.91 -31.68
C SER A 66 16.75 -16.76 -32.70
N GLU A 67 16.74 -15.51 -32.23
CA GLU A 67 16.60 -14.31 -33.05
C GLU A 67 17.75 -13.31 -32.74
N PRO A 68 19.00 -13.64 -33.11
CA PRO A 68 20.18 -12.86 -32.71
C PRO A 68 20.21 -11.45 -33.33
N ASP A 69 19.66 -11.26 -34.52
CA ASP A 69 19.62 -9.97 -35.21
C ASP A 69 18.41 -9.10 -34.82
N ALA A 70 17.43 -9.66 -34.09
CA ALA A 70 16.23 -8.93 -33.70
C ALA A 70 16.52 -7.89 -32.61
N ASP A 71 15.99 -6.67 -32.78
CA ASP A 71 16.10 -5.62 -31.76
C ASP A 71 15.33 -6.00 -30.47
N GLU A 72 15.88 -5.60 -29.31
CA GLU A 72 15.31 -5.91 -28.00
C GLU A 72 13.94 -5.25 -27.77
N SER A 73 13.70 -4.05 -28.33
CA SER A 73 12.38 -3.39 -28.24
C SER A 73 11.34 -4.11 -29.13
N SER A 74 11.77 -4.58 -30.29
CA SER A 74 10.98 -5.39 -31.22
C SER A 74 10.59 -6.74 -30.62
N LEU A 75 11.49 -7.40 -29.88
CA LEU A 75 11.16 -8.59 -29.08
C LEU A 75 10.25 -8.25 -27.89
N ASN A 76 10.53 -7.16 -27.16
CA ASN A 76 9.69 -6.64 -26.07
C ASN A 76 8.24 -6.41 -26.52
N SER A 77 8.03 -5.98 -27.77
CA SER A 77 6.69 -5.76 -28.35
C SER A 77 5.80 -7.02 -28.37
N ARG A 78 6.39 -8.23 -28.34
CA ARG A 78 5.65 -9.50 -28.29
C ARG A 78 5.28 -9.93 -26.87
N LEU A 79 5.89 -9.34 -25.84
CA LEU A 79 5.70 -9.74 -24.46
C LEU A 79 4.34 -9.30 -23.90
N ILE A 80 3.77 -10.14 -23.01
CA ILE A 80 2.57 -9.83 -22.23
C ILE A 80 2.72 -10.25 -20.76
N ALA A 81 2.27 -9.36 -19.88
CA ALA A 81 2.30 -9.48 -18.44
C ALA A 81 0.87 -9.42 -17.87
N TYR A 82 0.66 -10.05 -16.71
CA TYR A 82 -0.65 -10.21 -16.09
C TYR A 82 -0.71 -9.71 -14.65
N ALA A 83 -1.88 -9.28 -14.21
CA ALA A 83 -2.18 -8.98 -12.82
C ALA A 83 -3.68 -9.07 -12.53
N SER A 84 -4.05 -9.11 -11.25
CA SER A 84 -5.43 -8.93 -10.79
C SER A 84 -5.98 -7.57 -11.22
N ASP A 85 -7.27 -7.46 -11.59
CA ASP A 85 -7.92 -6.16 -11.80
C ASP A 85 -8.02 -5.30 -10.52
N GLN A 86 -7.75 -5.90 -9.35
CA GLN A 86 -7.62 -5.24 -8.05
C GLN A 86 -6.17 -4.84 -7.69
N ALA A 87 -5.21 -5.07 -8.61
CA ALA A 87 -3.81 -4.71 -8.41
C ALA A 87 -3.62 -3.19 -8.25
N HIS A 88 -2.55 -2.79 -7.57
CA HIS A 88 -2.25 -1.37 -7.42
C HIS A 88 -1.81 -0.75 -8.77
N SER A 89 -2.16 0.53 -9.00
CA SER A 89 -1.86 1.26 -10.26
C SER A 89 -0.37 1.38 -10.58
N SER A 90 0.53 1.04 -9.65
CA SER A 90 1.96 0.86 -9.94
C SER A 90 2.23 -0.27 -10.93
N VAL A 91 1.37 -1.30 -11.03
CA VAL A 91 1.51 -2.40 -11.99
C VAL A 91 1.21 -1.91 -13.42
N GLU A 92 0.12 -1.15 -13.60
CA GLU A 92 -0.19 -0.48 -14.86
C GLU A 92 0.95 0.47 -15.25
N LYS A 93 1.37 1.32 -14.30
CA LYS A 93 2.45 2.29 -14.52
C LYS A 93 3.79 1.62 -14.82
N ALA A 94 4.07 0.43 -14.28
CA ALA A 94 5.23 -0.37 -14.65
C ALA A 94 5.13 -0.88 -16.09
N GLY A 95 3.95 -1.33 -16.54
CA GLY A 95 3.66 -1.63 -17.95
C GLY A 95 3.91 -0.43 -18.87
N LEU A 96 3.34 0.74 -18.54
CA LEU A 96 3.52 2.00 -19.27
C LEU A 96 5.00 2.43 -19.38
N ILE A 97 5.76 2.35 -18.29
CA ILE A 97 7.19 2.72 -18.28
C ILE A 97 8.06 1.70 -19.05
N SER A 98 7.69 0.41 -19.01
CA SER A 98 8.47 -0.66 -19.64
C SER A 98 8.05 -1.00 -21.08
N LEU A 99 6.97 -0.39 -21.58
CA LEU A 99 6.32 -0.71 -22.86
C LEU A 99 5.92 -2.19 -23.00
N VAL A 100 5.82 -2.94 -21.89
CA VAL A 100 5.30 -4.32 -21.86
C VAL A 100 3.78 -4.27 -21.79
N LYS A 101 3.09 -5.08 -22.61
CA LYS A 101 1.63 -5.16 -22.59
C LYS A 101 1.17 -5.72 -21.24
N MET A 102 0.33 -4.98 -20.51
CA MET A 102 -0.26 -5.43 -19.26
C MET A 102 -1.73 -5.79 -19.48
N LYS A 103 -2.14 -7.00 -19.06
CA LYS A 103 -3.53 -7.48 -19.13
C LYS A 103 -4.04 -7.75 -17.71
N PHE A 104 -4.97 -6.91 -17.26
CA PHE A 104 -5.66 -7.10 -16.00
C PHE A 104 -6.72 -8.19 -16.13
N LEU A 105 -6.78 -9.08 -15.14
CA LEU A 105 -7.55 -10.31 -15.17
C LEU A 105 -8.67 -10.29 -14.12
N PRO A 106 -9.87 -10.78 -14.46
CA PRO A 106 -11.01 -10.76 -13.55
C PRO A 106 -10.81 -11.68 -12.35
N VAL A 107 -11.26 -11.18 -11.20
CA VAL A 107 -11.20 -11.84 -9.89
C VAL A 107 -12.46 -12.66 -9.58
N ASP A 108 -12.39 -13.46 -8.50
CA ASP A 108 -13.55 -14.15 -7.94
C ASP A 108 -14.39 -13.26 -7.00
N GLU A 109 -15.44 -13.83 -6.39
CA GLU A 109 -16.35 -13.15 -5.45
C GLU A 109 -15.66 -12.63 -4.17
N ASN A 110 -14.44 -13.09 -3.85
CA ASN A 110 -13.62 -12.60 -2.75
C ASN A 110 -12.61 -11.54 -3.21
N PHE A 111 -12.68 -11.11 -4.46
CA PHE A 111 -11.75 -10.20 -5.12
C PHE A 111 -10.31 -10.77 -5.23
N SER A 112 -10.20 -12.10 -5.36
CA SER A 112 -8.94 -12.85 -5.53
C SER A 112 -8.72 -13.25 -7.00
N LEU A 113 -7.51 -13.05 -7.54
CA LEU A 113 -7.11 -13.65 -8.81
C LEU A 113 -6.88 -15.16 -8.64
N ARG A 114 -7.48 -15.94 -9.54
CA ARG A 114 -7.50 -17.41 -9.52
C ARG A 114 -6.72 -18.02 -10.68
N GLY A 115 -6.18 -19.22 -10.47
CA GLY A 115 -5.31 -19.89 -11.43
C GLY A 115 -5.99 -20.20 -12.77
N GLU A 116 -7.28 -20.51 -12.77
CA GLU A 116 -8.01 -20.82 -14.02
C GLU A 116 -8.14 -19.58 -14.93
N THR A 117 -8.36 -18.39 -14.35
CA THR A 117 -8.34 -17.12 -15.10
C THR A 117 -6.98 -16.89 -15.75
N LEU A 118 -5.88 -17.14 -15.02
CA LEU A 118 -4.52 -16.98 -15.54
C LEU A 118 -4.23 -17.99 -16.66
N LYS A 119 -4.53 -19.28 -16.48
CA LYS A 119 -4.36 -20.32 -17.53
C LYS A 119 -5.10 -19.95 -18.82
N LYS A 120 -6.37 -19.52 -18.69
CA LYS A 120 -7.18 -19.11 -19.83
C LYS A 120 -6.56 -17.91 -20.56
N ALA A 121 -6.13 -16.88 -19.84
CA ALA A 121 -5.50 -15.71 -20.43
C ALA A 121 -4.20 -16.06 -21.17
N ILE A 122 -3.33 -16.87 -20.55
CA ILE A 122 -2.09 -17.39 -21.15
C ILE A 122 -2.40 -18.14 -22.46
N ALA A 123 -3.37 -19.05 -22.46
CA ALA A 123 -3.74 -19.83 -23.64
C ALA A 123 -4.37 -18.98 -24.76
N GLU A 124 -5.16 -17.96 -24.42
CA GLU A 124 -5.70 -16.98 -25.37
C GLU A 124 -4.61 -16.13 -26.03
N ASP A 125 -3.63 -15.68 -25.25
CA ASP A 125 -2.65 -14.70 -25.73
C ASP A 125 -1.47 -15.40 -26.45
N ARG A 126 -1.09 -16.62 -26.03
CA ARG A 126 -0.23 -17.53 -26.84
C ARG A 126 -0.82 -17.78 -28.23
N LYS A 127 -2.16 -17.98 -28.34
CA LYS A 127 -2.85 -18.12 -29.64
C LYS A 127 -2.83 -16.87 -30.52
N LYS A 128 -2.50 -15.70 -29.96
CA LYS A 128 -2.31 -14.43 -30.69
C LYS A 128 -0.84 -14.17 -31.04
N GLY A 129 0.05 -15.13 -30.79
CA GLY A 129 1.50 -14.97 -30.98
C GLY A 129 2.19 -14.11 -29.91
N LEU A 130 1.52 -13.81 -28.79
CA LEU A 130 2.13 -13.11 -27.67
C LEU A 130 2.89 -14.07 -26.76
N VAL A 131 3.90 -13.54 -26.07
CA VAL A 131 4.79 -14.28 -25.17
C VAL A 131 4.51 -13.86 -23.72
N PRO A 132 3.77 -14.68 -22.95
CA PRO A 132 3.69 -14.58 -21.50
C PRO A 132 5.08 -14.42 -20.86
N VAL A 133 5.24 -13.46 -19.93
CA VAL A 133 6.54 -13.23 -19.25
C VAL A 133 6.47 -13.00 -17.73
N PHE A 134 5.38 -12.41 -17.22
CA PHE A 134 5.33 -11.90 -15.84
C PHE A 134 3.92 -11.95 -15.27
N VAL A 135 3.81 -12.24 -13.97
CA VAL A 135 2.57 -12.16 -13.19
C VAL A 135 2.84 -11.37 -11.91
N CYS A 136 2.05 -10.31 -11.67
CA CYS A 136 1.97 -9.66 -10.37
C CYS A 136 0.77 -10.21 -9.58
N ALA A 137 1.03 -10.95 -8.52
CA ALA A 137 0.03 -11.40 -7.56
C ALA A 137 0.07 -10.49 -6.31
N THR A 138 -1.11 -10.10 -5.82
CA THR A 138 -1.27 -9.07 -4.79
C THR A 138 -1.76 -9.68 -3.48
N LEU A 139 -1.01 -9.45 -2.41
CA LEU A 139 -1.39 -9.82 -1.04
C LEU A 139 -1.79 -8.56 -0.27
N GLY A 140 -3.09 -8.37 -0.10
CA GLY A 140 -3.68 -7.15 0.46
C GLY A 140 -3.89 -6.07 -0.60
N THR A 141 -4.78 -6.33 -1.56
CA THR A 141 -5.18 -5.40 -2.65
C THR A 141 -5.58 -4.03 -2.13
N THR A 142 -5.35 -2.98 -2.92
CA THR A 142 -5.51 -1.60 -2.43
C THR A 142 -6.97 -1.25 -2.12
N GLY A 143 -7.93 -1.71 -2.93
CA GLY A 143 -9.36 -1.45 -2.73
C GLY A 143 -9.86 -2.01 -1.39
N VAL A 144 -9.77 -3.33 -1.21
CA VAL A 144 -10.47 -4.07 -0.14
C VAL A 144 -9.59 -4.96 0.74
N CYS A 145 -8.27 -5.02 0.50
CA CYS A 145 -7.34 -5.95 1.17
C CYS A 145 -7.70 -7.43 0.94
N ALA A 146 -8.02 -7.78 -0.31
CA ALA A 146 -8.11 -9.16 -0.78
C ALA A 146 -6.71 -9.74 -1.08
N PHE A 147 -6.64 -11.04 -1.36
CA PHE A 147 -5.40 -11.79 -1.55
C PHE A 147 -5.54 -12.72 -2.76
N ASP A 148 -4.64 -12.59 -3.73
CA ASP A 148 -4.58 -13.47 -4.91
C ASP A 148 -4.09 -14.89 -4.51
N SER A 149 -4.59 -15.93 -5.19
CA SER A 149 -4.36 -17.33 -4.78
C SER A 149 -2.98 -17.86 -5.21
N LEU A 150 -1.95 -17.70 -4.37
CA LEU A 150 -0.59 -18.09 -4.72
C LEU A 150 -0.39 -19.60 -4.91
N SER A 151 -1.09 -20.46 -4.15
CA SER A 151 -1.03 -21.92 -4.35
C SER A 151 -1.70 -22.39 -5.65
N GLU A 152 -2.52 -21.55 -6.31
CA GLU A 152 -2.98 -21.78 -7.68
C GLU A 152 -2.04 -21.15 -8.72
N LEU A 153 -1.65 -19.88 -8.51
CA LEU A 153 -0.88 -19.08 -9.47
C LEU A 153 0.60 -19.52 -9.58
N GLY A 154 1.19 -19.96 -8.47
CA GLY A 154 2.58 -20.41 -8.36
C GLY A 154 2.92 -21.58 -9.27
N PRO A 155 2.22 -22.73 -9.17
CA PRO A 155 2.41 -23.86 -10.07
C PRO A 155 2.25 -23.52 -11.55
N ILE A 156 1.33 -22.59 -11.90
CA ILE A 156 1.15 -22.12 -13.28
C ILE A 156 2.37 -21.33 -13.74
N CYS A 157 2.84 -20.37 -12.95
CA CYS A 157 4.01 -19.57 -13.31
C CYS A 157 5.26 -20.44 -13.46
N GLY A 158 5.45 -21.42 -12.58
CA GLY A 158 6.54 -22.41 -12.66
C GLY A 158 6.47 -23.28 -13.92
N ALA A 159 5.29 -23.78 -14.30
CA ALA A 159 5.12 -24.62 -15.49
C ALA A 159 5.21 -23.84 -16.81
N GLU A 160 4.73 -22.60 -16.84
CA GLU A 160 4.69 -21.74 -18.05
C GLU A 160 5.99 -20.91 -18.22
N GLY A 161 6.89 -20.91 -17.23
CA GLY A 161 8.15 -20.16 -17.25
C GLY A 161 8.01 -18.66 -17.03
N LEU A 162 7.00 -18.25 -16.25
CA LEU A 162 6.69 -16.83 -15.98
C LEU A 162 7.34 -16.36 -14.69
N TRP A 163 7.83 -15.12 -14.67
CA TRP A 163 8.27 -14.49 -13.44
C TRP A 163 7.08 -14.21 -12.53
N LEU A 164 7.03 -14.84 -11.36
CA LEU A 164 6.02 -14.52 -10.34
C LEU A 164 6.55 -13.47 -9.35
N HIS A 165 5.96 -12.28 -9.40
CA HIS A 165 6.20 -11.19 -8.45
C HIS A 165 5.05 -11.05 -7.46
N ILE A 166 5.37 -10.92 -6.17
CA ILE A 166 4.39 -10.71 -5.10
C ILE A 166 4.44 -9.26 -4.61
N ASP A 167 3.36 -8.51 -4.86
CA ASP A 167 3.10 -7.23 -4.17
C ASP A 167 2.36 -7.50 -2.86
N ALA A 168 3.08 -7.47 -1.74
CA ALA A 168 2.52 -7.54 -0.40
C ALA A 168 2.55 -6.16 0.30
N ALA A 169 2.49 -5.04 -0.45
CA ALA A 169 2.83 -3.69 -0.01
C ALA A 169 2.34 -3.28 1.38
N TYR A 170 1.11 -3.67 1.74
CA TYR A 170 0.52 -3.46 3.07
C TYR A 170 0.55 -4.74 3.93
N ALA A 171 -0.01 -5.83 3.42
CA ALA A 171 -0.22 -7.06 4.20
C ALA A 171 1.09 -7.78 4.59
N GLY A 172 2.20 -7.51 3.93
CA GLY A 172 3.51 -8.11 4.26
C GLY A 172 3.89 -7.95 5.74
N THR A 173 3.53 -6.83 6.37
CA THR A 173 3.77 -6.63 7.81
C THR A 173 3.00 -7.64 8.69
N ALA A 174 1.86 -8.12 8.21
CA ALA A 174 1.06 -9.11 8.95
C ALA A 174 1.78 -10.47 9.07
N PHE A 175 2.64 -10.83 8.12
CA PHE A 175 3.36 -12.10 8.12
C PHE A 175 4.47 -12.20 9.19
N LEU A 176 4.74 -11.10 9.90
CA LEU A 176 5.45 -11.14 11.19
C LEU A 176 4.74 -12.02 12.22
N CYS A 177 3.42 -12.16 12.12
CA CYS A 177 2.58 -13.03 12.95
C CYS A 177 2.28 -14.34 12.19
N PRO A 178 2.61 -15.53 12.74
CA PRO A 178 2.39 -16.81 12.07
C PRO A 178 0.94 -17.06 11.61
N GLU A 179 -0.05 -16.60 12.38
CA GLU A 179 -1.47 -16.81 12.08
C GLU A 179 -1.98 -16.12 10.81
N PHE A 180 -1.24 -15.15 10.26
CA PHE A 180 -1.54 -14.53 8.97
C PHE A 180 -0.74 -15.10 7.80
N ARG A 181 0.20 -16.03 8.04
CA ARG A 181 1.03 -16.63 6.98
C ARG A 181 0.27 -17.61 6.07
N LEU A 182 -1.01 -17.91 6.37
CA LEU A 182 -1.86 -18.69 5.45
C LEU A 182 -2.04 -18.01 4.08
N PHE A 183 -1.85 -16.68 3.98
CA PHE A 183 -1.85 -15.96 2.70
C PHE A 183 -0.49 -15.99 1.98
N LEU A 184 0.51 -16.71 2.50
CA LEU A 184 1.80 -16.99 1.85
C LEU A 184 1.88 -18.42 1.28
N ASP A 185 0.83 -19.24 1.39
CA ASP A 185 0.77 -20.57 0.79
C ASP A 185 1.02 -20.51 -0.73
N GLY A 186 2.17 -21.01 -1.21
CA GLY A 186 2.65 -20.83 -2.59
C GLY A 186 3.83 -19.84 -2.77
N ILE A 187 4.35 -19.21 -1.71
CA ILE A 187 5.49 -18.27 -1.77
C ILE A 187 6.80 -18.92 -2.27
N GLU A 188 6.92 -20.24 -2.16
CA GLU A 188 8.02 -21.04 -2.69
C GLU A 188 8.11 -20.99 -4.23
N TYR A 189 7.02 -20.67 -4.93
CA TYR A 189 7.04 -20.45 -6.38
C TYR A 189 7.55 -19.06 -6.79
N ALA A 190 7.42 -18.04 -5.93
CA ALA A 190 7.74 -16.66 -6.29
C ALA A 190 9.22 -16.44 -6.68
N ASP A 191 9.45 -15.66 -7.73
CA ASP A 191 10.79 -15.20 -8.12
C ASP A 191 11.16 -13.88 -7.44
N SER A 192 10.18 -13.05 -7.05
CA SER A 192 10.42 -11.89 -6.20
C SER A 192 9.24 -11.50 -5.30
N PHE A 193 9.54 -10.87 -4.17
CA PHE A 193 8.56 -10.43 -3.15
C PHE A 193 8.87 -8.99 -2.71
N ALA A 194 7.86 -8.15 -2.55
CA ALA A 194 8.01 -6.78 -2.07
C ALA A 194 6.97 -6.41 -0.99
N PHE A 195 7.41 -5.74 0.08
CA PHE A 195 6.49 -5.09 1.03
C PHE A 195 7.09 -3.81 1.63
N ASN A 196 6.24 -2.98 2.23
CA ASN A 196 6.67 -1.75 2.89
C ASN A 196 6.69 -1.89 4.43
N PRO A 197 7.88 -2.00 5.05
CA PRO A 197 8.07 -1.57 6.42
C PRO A 197 7.53 -0.15 6.67
N SER A 198 7.55 0.70 5.63
CA SER A 198 7.01 2.06 5.64
C SER A 198 5.49 2.23 5.55
N LYS A 199 4.70 1.14 5.44
CA LYS A 199 3.23 1.22 5.61
C LYS A 199 2.78 0.91 7.03
N TRP A 200 3.21 -0.22 7.62
CA TRP A 200 2.64 -0.71 8.88
C TRP A 200 3.68 -1.23 9.91
N MET A 201 4.98 -1.25 9.58
CA MET A 201 6.04 -1.74 10.48
C MET A 201 6.71 -0.61 11.31
N MET A 202 6.05 0.55 11.42
CA MET A 202 6.54 1.73 12.16
C MET A 202 7.88 2.33 11.70
N VAL A 203 8.44 1.91 10.56
CA VAL A 203 9.61 2.56 9.94
C VAL A 203 9.13 3.75 9.13
N HIS A 204 9.62 4.97 9.36
CA HIS A 204 9.22 6.12 8.54
C HIS A 204 9.65 5.96 7.06
N PHE A 205 8.87 6.52 6.13
CA PHE A 205 9.17 6.52 4.69
C PHE A 205 10.52 7.21 4.36
N ASP A 206 11.26 6.85 3.31
CA ASP A 206 11.13 5.70 2.41
C ASP A 206 11.73 4.42 3.03
N CYS A 207 11.06 3.28 2.85
CA CYS A 207 11.55 1.96 3.24
C CYS A 207 10.66 0.86 2.63
N THR A 208 11.16 0.18 1.60
CA THR A 208 10.55 -1.00 0.99
C THR A 208 11.56 -2.14 1.02
N GLY A 209 11.18 -3.31 1.51
CA GLY A 209 11.97 -4.52 1.34
C GLY A 209 11.59 -5.22 0.03
N PHE A 210 12.59 -5.49 -0.81
CA PHE A 210 12.44 -6.23 -2.06
C PHE A 210 13.42 -7.41 -2.07
N TRP A 211 12.91 -8.63 -2.27
CA TRP A 211 13.70 -9.85 -2.34
C TRP A 211 13.57 -10.50 -3.71
N VAL A 212 14.66 -11.09 -4.18
CA VAL A 212 14.70 -11.91 -5.41
C VAL A 212 15.29 -13.28 -5.12
N LYS A 213 14.76 -14.30 -5.81
CA LYS A 213 15.24 -15.68 -5.81
C LYS A 213 16.58 -15.83 -6.56
N ASP A 214 16.85 -14.92 -7.49
CA ASP A 214 18.03 -14.92 -8.36
C ASP A 214 18.50 -13.46 -8.57
N LYS A 215 19.68 -13.14 -8.04
CA LYS A 215 20.29 -11.80 -8.16
C LYS A 215 20.93 -11.55 -9.53
N TYR A 216 21.35 -12.59 -10.24
CA TYR A 216 21.99 -12.46 -11.54
C TYR A 216 21.00 -11.95 -12.60
N LYS A 217 19.71 -12.29 -12.46
CA LYS A 217 18.63 -11.71 -13.27
C LYS A 217 18.42 -10.21 -13.06
N LEU A 218 18.74 -9.66 -11.88
CA LEU A 218 18.84 -8.20 -11.71
C LEU A 218 20.12 -7.66 -12.35
N HIS A 219 21.25 -8.33 -12.17
CA HIS A 219 22.55 -7.85 -12.68
C HIS A 219 22.56 -7.74 -14.21
N GLN A 220 22.03 -8.73 -14.95
CA GLN A 220 21.90 -8.66 -16.42
C GLN A 220 20.97 -7.53 -16.92
N THR A 221 20.23 -6.89 -16.02
CA THR A 221 19.26 -5.83 -16.31
C THR A 221 19.81 -4.43 -15.98
N PHE A 222 20.67 -4.30 -14.96
CA PHE A 222 21.17 -3.01 -14.46
C PHE A 222 22.71 -2.89 -14.41
N SER A 223 23.47 -3.89 -14.88
CA SER A 223 24.94 -3.83 -14.83
C SER A 223 25.53 -2.86 -15.85
N VAL A 224 26.24 -1.86 -15.34
CA VAL A 224 27.16 -0.99 -16.07
C VAL A 224 28.50 -1.01 -15.35
N ASN A 225 29.61 -1.09 -16.10
CA ASN A 225 30.95 -1.31 -15.52
C ASN A 225 31.98 -0.24 -15.95
N PRO A 226 31.73 1.06 -15.69
CA PRO A 226 32.73 2.11 -15.91
C PRO A 226 33.86 2.00 -14.89
N VAL A 227 35.09 2.37 -15.30
CA VAL A 227 36.31 2.19 -14.49
C VAL A 227 36.22 2.86 -13.12
N TYR A 228 35.60 4.04 -13.03
CA TYR A 228 35.47 4.81 -11.79
C TYR A 228 34.50 4.22 -10.75
N LEU A 229 33.81 3.11 -11.04
CA LEU A 229 33.01 2.36 -10.06
C LEU A 229 33.65 1.02 -9.64
N ARG A 230 34.77 0.64 -10.26
CA ARG A 230 35.48 -0.62 -9.96
C ARG A 230 36.26 -0.50 -8.65
N HIS A 231 36.38 -1.62 -7.94
CA HIS A 231 37.17 -1.74 -6.71
C HIS A 231 37.74 -3.16 -6.61
N PRO A 232 38.78 -3.42 -5.78
CA PRO A 232 39.44 -4.73 -5.73
C PRO A 232 38.52 -5.92 -5.38
N ASN A 233 37.36 -5.67 -4.78
CA ASN A 233 36.42 -6.70 -4.36
C ASN A 233 35.21 -6.84 -5.33
N SER A 234 35.22 -6.17 -6.49
CA SER A 234 34.17 -6.31 -7.51
C SER A 234 34.05 -7.77 -7.97
N GLY A 235 32.83 -8.32 -7.90
CA GLY A 235 32.54 -9.73 -8.21
C GLY A 235 32.59 -10.67 -7.00
N ALA A 236 33.27 -10.29 -5.91
CA ALA A 236 33.23 -10.99 -4.63
C ALA A 236 32.24 -10.35 -3.64
N ALA A 237 32.16 -9.02 -3.61
CA ALA A 237 31.24 -8.26 -2.76
C ALA A 237 29.93 -7.89 -3.49
N VAL A 238 28.85 -7.71 -2.72
CA VAL A 238 27.53 -7.30 -3.26
C VAL A 238 27.50 -5.78 -3.53
N ASP A 239 27.61 -5.38 -4.79
CA ASP A 239 27.35 -4.00 -5.21
C ASP A 239 25.86 -3.79 -5.53
N PHE A 240 25.10 -3.28 -4.55
CA PHE A 240 23.65 -3.06 -4.66
C PHE A 240 23.21 -2.14 -5.81
N MET A 241 24.12 -1.38 -6.46
CA MET A 241 23.80 -0.61 -7.66
C MET A 241 23.30 -1.48 -8.83
N HIS A 242 23.65 -2.77 -8.86
CA HIS A 242 23.14 -3.73 -9.85
C HIS A 242 21.77 -4.36 -9.50
N TRP A 243 21.14 -3.89 -8.43
CA TRP A 243 19.85 -4.39 -7.91
C TRP A 243 18.74 -3.32 -7.92
N GLN A 244 19.01 -2.12 -8.43
CA GLN A 244 18.12 -0.96 -8.40
C GLN A 244 18.33 -0.09 -9.66
N ILE A 245 17.40 0.83 -9.94
CA ILE A 245 17.47 1.73 -11.11
C ILE A 245 18.53 2.85 -10.97
N PRO A 246 18.63 3.59 -9.85
CA PRO A 246 19.63 4.66 -9.71
C PRO A 246 21.01 4.11 -9.26
N LEU A 247 22.09 4.84 -9.55
CA LEU A 247 23.43 4.51 -9.02
C LEU A 247 23.52 4.73 -7.50
N SER A 248 23.15 5.92 -7.03
CA SER A 248 23.30 6.32 -5.64
C SER A 248 22.28 5.66 -4.71
N ARG A 249 22.72 5.30 -3.50
CA ARG A 249 21.83 4.80 -2.43
C ARG A 249 22.24 5.37 -1.07
N ARG A 250 21.24 5.66 -0.23
CA ARG A 250 21.40 6.13 1.15
C ARG A 250 21.38 4.94 2.13
N PHE A 251 21.86 5.14 3.36
CA PHE A 251 21.93 4.11 4.40
C PHE A 251 20.53 3.77 4.97
N ARG A 252 19.72 3.01 4.19
CA ARG A 252 18.32 2.68 4.54
C ARG A 252 18.21 1.74 5.73
N SER A 253 19.07 0.72 5.78
CA SER A 253 19.03 -0.35 6.78
C SER A 253 19.18 0.11 8.23
N LEU A 254 19.91 1.20 8.49
CA LEU A 254 20.13 1.71 9.85
C LEU A 254 18.82 2.02 10.60
N LYS A 255 17.82 2.64 9.95
CA LYS A 255 16.53 2.94 10.61
C LYS A 255 15.66 1.69 10.80
N LEU A 256 15.74 0.73 9.87
CA LEU A 256 15.05 -0.56 9.97
C LEU A 256 15.63 -1.40 11.13
N TRP A 257 16.96 -1.46 11.23
CA TRP A 257 17.70 -2.09 12.33
C TRP A 257 17.32 -1.51 13.70
N PHE A 258 17.28 -0.18 13.84
CA PHE A 258 16.84 0.47 15.08
C PHE A 258 15.40 0.10 15.46
N VAL A 259 14.45 0.09 14.51
CA VAL A 259 13.06 -0.31 14.79
C VAL A 259 12.97 -1.79 15.20
N ILE A 260 13.61 -2.70 14.46
CA ILE A 260 13.62 -4.13 14.78
C ILE A 260 14.21 -4.39 16.17
N ARG A 261 15.34 -3.76 16.52
CA ARG A 261 16.00 -3.94 17.82
C ARG A 261 15.31 -3.22 18.99
N SER A 262 14.68 -2.08 18.76
CA SER A 262 14.02 -1.30 19.83
C SER A 262 12.66 -1.87 20.22
N PHE A 263 11.88 -2.37 19.25
CA PHE A 263 10.61 -3.04 19.53
C PHE A 263 10.81 -4.53 19.85
N GLY A 264 11.64 -5.24 19.08
CA GLY A 264 11.71 -6.69 19.09
C GLY A 264 10.49 -7.34 18.42
N VAL A 265 10.67 -8.55 17.87
CA VAL A 265 9.64 -9.27 17.09
C VAL A 265 8.32 -9.40 17.87
N LYS A 266 8.41 -9.78 19.16
CA LYS A 266 7.26 -9.97 20.07
C LYS A 266 6.38 -8.69 20.17
N LYS A 267 6.93 -7.47 20.15
CA LYS A 267 6.14 -6.21 20.15
C LYS A 267 5.66 -5.79 18.76
N LEU A 268 6.42 -6.06 17.69
CA LEU A 268 5.98 -5.79 16.32
C LEU A 268 4.75 -6.65 15.96
N GLN A 269 4.74 -7.92 16.38
CA GLN A 269 3.56 -8.78 16.27
C GLN A 269 2.36 -8.24 17.08
N ALA A 270 2.59 -7.77 18.31
CA ALA A 270 1.54 -7.17 19.14
C ALA A 270 0.92 -5.93 18.47
N HIS A 271 1.70 -5.09 17.79
CA HIS A 271 1.19 -3.94 17.02
C HIS A 271 0.26 -4.37 15.88
N VAL A 272 0.64 -5.39 15.08
CA VAL A 272 -0.19 -5.96 14.00
C VAL A 272 -1.51 -6.52 14.55
N ARG A 273 -1.43 -7.31 15.64
CA ARG A 273 -2.60 -7.91 16.31
C ARG A 273 -3.54 -6.83 16.84
N HIS A 274 -2.99 -5.81 17.51
CA HIS A 274 -3.76 -4.68 18.04
C HIS A 274 -4.48 -3.91 16.91
N GLY A 275 -3.78 -3.56 15.83
CA GLY A 275 -4.39 -2.88 14.68
C GLY A 275 -5.51 -3.69 14.02
N THR A 276 -5.35 -5.01 13.96
CA THR A 276 -6.34 -5.94 13.40
C THR A 276 -7.59 -6.08 14.29
N GLU A 277 -7.43 -6.27 15.60
CA GLU A 277 -8.55 -6.32 16.54
C GLU A 277 -9.27 -4.96 16.67
N THR A 278 -8.54 -3.85 16.51
CA THR A 278 -9.09 -2.49 16.45
C THR A 278 -9.97 -2.30 15.21
N ALA A 279 -9.55 -2.82 14.06
CA ALA A 279 -10.35 -2.79 12.83
C ALA A 279 -11.56 -3.73 12.89
N LYS A 280 -11.42 -4.91 13.49
CA LYS A 280 -12.52 -5.85 13.79
C LYS A 280 -13.56 -5.26 14.75
N PHE A 281 -13.13 -4.42 15.70
CA PHE A 281 -14.04 -3.65 16.54
C PHE A 281 -14.82 -2.61 15.72
N PHE A 282 -14.17 -1.84 14.84
CA PHE A 282 -14.87 -0.95 13.90
C PHE A 282 -15.85 -1.72 13.00
N GLU A 283 -15.45 -2.88 12.47
CA GLU A 283 -16.30 -3.78 11.68
C GLU A 283 -17.59 -4.17 12.44
N SER A 284 -17.48 -4.46 13.75
CA SER A 284 -18.65 -4.79 14.58
C SER A 284 -19.61 -3.62 14.77
N LEU A 285 -19.10 -2.39 14.87
CA LEU A 285 -19.90 -1.17 14.96
C LEU A 285 -20.67 -0.94 13.65
N VAL A 286 -19.98 -0.99 12.50
CA VAL A 286 -20.61 -0.87 11.17
C VAL A 286 -21.66 -1.95 10.94
N ARG A 287 -21.37 -3.19 11.34
CA ARG A 287 -22.27 -4.35 11.17
C ARG A 287 -23.51 -4.29 12.08
N SER A 288 -23.46 -3.53 13.17
CA SER A 288 -24.60 -3.33 14.08
C SER A 288 -25.61 -2.29 13.59
N ASP A 289 -25.23 -1.43 12.63
CA ASP A 289 -26.06 -0.34 12.13
C ASP A 289 -26.80 -0.73 10.84
N PRO A 290 -28.15 -0.71 10.82
CA PRO A 290 -28.93 -1.16 9.66
C PRO A 290 -28.79 -0.25 8.43
N LEU A 291 -28.26 0.97 8.55
CA LEU A 291 -28.09 1.91 7.43
C LEU A 291 -26.91 1.54 6.52
N PHE A 292 -25.95 0.73 7.01
CA PHE A 292 -24.70 0.43 6.34
C PHE A 292 -24.62 -1.01 5.80
N GLU A 293 -23.75 -1.24 4.83
CA GLU A 293 -23.33 -2.57 4.40
C GLU A 293 -21.80 -2.68 4.31
N ILE A 294 -21.27 -3.88 4.52
CA ILE A 294 -19.84 -4.24 4.45
C ILE A 294 -19.67 -5.14 3.23
N PRO A 295 -19.32 -4.61 2.04
CA PRO A 295 -19.39 -5.34 0.78
C PRO A 295 -18.16 -6.20 0.46
N ALA A 296 -17.12 -6.20 1.31
CA ALA A 296 -15.99 -7.13 1.21
C ALA A 296 -15.50 -7.53 2.61
N LYS A 297 -14.84 -8.69 2.71
CA LYS A 297 -14.40 -9.29 3.98
C LYS A 297 -13.23 -8.51 4.58
N ARG A 298 -13.31 -8.13 5.86
CA ARG A 298 -12.16 -7.57 6.60
C ARG A 298 -11.18 -8.69 6.98
N HIS A 299 -9.99 -8.66 6.40
CA HIS A 299 -8.88 -9.56 6.76
C HIS A 299 -7.99 -8.96 7.85
N LEU A 300 -7.44 -7.76 7.59
CA LEU A 300 -6.45 -7.07 8.44
C LEU A 300 -7.02 -5.75 9.02
N GLY A 301 -6.24 -4.67 9.00
CA GLY A 301 -6.58 -3.35 9.55
C GLY A 301 -7.43 -2.44 8.66
N LEU A 302 -7.88 -2.91 7.49
CA LEU A 302 -8.78 -2.19 6.58
C LEU A 302 -10.19 -2.77 6.65
N VAL A 303 -11.19 -1.92 6.96
CA VAL A 303 -12.62 -2.19 6.76
C VAL A 303 -13.13 -1.34 5.61
N VAL A 304 -13.93 -1.94 4.73
CA VAL A 304 -14.65 -1.21 3.68
C VAL A 304 -16.15 -1.25 3.94
N PHE A 305 -16.83 -0.13 3.74
CA PHE A 305 -18.24 0.02 4.04
C PHE A 305 -18.90 1.07 3.14
N ARG A 306 -20.22 1.04 3.03
CA ARG A 306 -21.03 2.04 2.32
C ARG A 306 -22.42 2.15 2.95
N LEU A 307 -23.14 3.24 2.65
CA LEU A 307 -24.57 3.30 2.94
C LEU A 307 -25.33 2.36 1.98
N LYS A 308 -26.40 1.74 2.48
CA LYS A 308 -27.34 1.01 1.63
C LYS A 308 -28.05 1.98 0.67
N GLY A 309 -28.41 1.49 -0.51
CA GLY A 309 -28.95 2.32 -1.59
C GLY A 309 -27.88 2.84 -2.58
N PRO A 310 -28.16 3.93 -3.32
CA PRO A 310 -27.32 4.42 -4.42
C PRO A 310 -25.97 5.01 -3.96
N ASN A 311 -24.99 5.03 -4.87
CA ASN A 311 -23.62 5.48 -4.57
C ASN A 311 -23.55 6.95 -4.09
N TRP A 312 -24.37 7.84 -4.66
CA TRP A 312 -24.36 9.27 -4.32
C TRP A 312 -24.62 9.54 -2.82
N LEU A 313 -25.34 8.67 -2.09
CA LEU A 313 -25.47 8.76 -0.63
C LEU A 313 -24.12 8.59 0.07
N THR A 314 -23.33 7.63 -0.37
CA THR A 314 -22.01 7.32 0.17
C THR A 314 -20.97 8.37 -0.25
N GLU A 315 -21.09 8.91 -1.47
CA GLU A 315 -20.31 10.06 -1.93
C GLU A 315 -20.61 11.33 -1.10
N LYS A 316 -21.90 11.64 -0.85
CA LYS A 316 -22.31 12.76 0.03
C LYS A 316 -21.79 12.55 1.46
N LEU A 317 -21.91 11.34 2.01
CA LEU A 317 -21.35 11.00 3.33
C LEU A 317 -19.84 11.26 3.39
N LEU A 318 -19.09 10.78 2.39
CA LEU A 318 -17.64 10.98 2.35
C LEU A 318 -17.27 12.48 2.22
N LYS A 319 -18.04 13.25 1.43
CA LYS A 319 -17.86 14.69 1.26
C LYS A 319 -18.04 15.44 2.58
N GLU A 320 -19.12 15.16 3.33
CA GLU A 320 -19.39 15.82 4.63
C GLU A 320 -18.43 15.38 5.75
N LEU A 321 -17.93 14.14 5.70
CA LEU A 321 -16.89 13.70 6.64
C LEU A 321 -15.57 14.44 6.37
N SER A 322 -15.19 14.55 5.09
CA SER A 322 -13.97 15.22 4.64
C SER A 322 -14.00 16.73 4.89
N SER A 323 -15.14 17.40 4.59
CA SER A 323 -15.32 18.84 4.84
C SER A 323 -15.18 19.21 6.33
N SER A 324 -15.57 18.30 7.23
CA SER A 324 -15.42 18.51 8.68
C SER A 324 -13.96 18.57 9.17
N GLY A 325 -13.01 18.04 8.40
CA GLY A 325 -11.59 18.00 8.74
C GLY A 325 -11.22 17.21 10.01
N ARG A 326 -12.16 16.44 10.57
CA ARG A 326 -11.96 15.65 11.81
C ARG A 326 -11.30 14.30 11.57
N LEU A 327 -11.61 13.68 10.43
CA LEU A 327 -11.30 12.29 10.10
C LEU A 327 -11.04 12.24 8.58
N PHE A 328 -9.91 11.70 8.16
CA PHE A 328 -9.55 11.59 6.73
C PHE A 328 -9.88 10.20 6.20
N LEU A 329 -10.82 10.12 5.26
CA LEU A 329 -11.22 8.91 4.55
C LEU A 329 -11.03 9.10 3.05
N ILE A 330 -10.84 7.99 2.34
CA ILE A 330 -10.73 7.97 0.89
C ILE A 330 -11.62 6.86 0.31
N PRO A 331 -12.15 7.05 -0.91
CA PRO A 331 -13.04 6.07 -1.52
C PRO A 331 -12.26 4.94 -2.18
N ALA A 332 -13.01 3.94 -2.64
CA ALA A 332 -12.69 3.15 -3.82
C ALA A 332 -14.00 2.70 -4.50
N THR A 333 -13.87 1.93 -5.57
CA THR A 333 -14.98 1.27 -6.24
C THR A 333 -14.70 -0.23 -6.32
N ILE A 334 -15.72 -1.06 -6.14
CA ILE A 334 -15.67 -2.51 -6.41
C ILE A 334 -16.88 -2.89 -7.27
N HIS A 335 -16.62 -3.44 -8.46
CA HIS A 335 -17.59 -3.45 -9.56
C HIS A 335 -18.19 -2.03 -9.72
N ASP A 336 -19.51 -1.88 -9.66
CA ASP A 336 -20.19 -0.57 -9.71
C ASP A 336 -20.51 0.04 -8.32
N LYS A 337 -20.03 -0.54 -7.21
CA LYS A 337 -20.29 -0.04 -5.85
C LYS A 337 -19.19 0.92 -5.38
N PHE A 338 -19.56 2.18 -5.14
CA PHE A 338 -18.73 3.14 -4.42
C PHE A 338 -18.66 2.77 -2.93
N ILE A 339 -17.45 2.77 -2.36
CA ILE A 339 -17.15 2.35 -0.97
C ILE A 339 -16.22 3.34 -0.26
N ILE A 340 -16.37 3.45 1.06
CA ILE A 340 -15.49 4.19 1.96
C ILE A 340 -14.50 3.20 2.60
N ARG A 341 -13.21 3.58 2.66
CA ARG A 341 -12.12 2.75 3.20
C ARG A 341 -11.62 3.26 4.55
N PHE A 342 -11.97 2.57 5.64
CA PHE A 342 -11.49 2.86 6.98
C PHE A 342 -10.24 2.03 7.31
N THR A 343 -9.07 2.68 7.40
CA THR A 343 -7.80 2.02 7.72
C THR A 343 -7.35 2.39 9.13
N VAL A 344 -7.13 1.41 10.01
CA VAL A 344 -6.46 1.64 11.30
C VAL A 344 -4.98 1.90 11.05
N THR A 345 -4.48 3.07 11.47
CA THR A 345 -3.13 3.57 11.12
C THR A 345 -2.19 3.68 12.32
N SER A 346 -2.48 4.57 13.27
CA SER A 346 -1.58 4.87 14.40
C SER A 346 -1.38 3.65 15.29
N GLN A 347 -0.12 3.41 15.69
CA GLN A 347 0.24 2.41 16.71
C GLN A 347 -0.33 2.72 18.10
N PHE A 348 -0.86 3.92 18.31
CA PHE A 348 -1.50 4.37 19.54
C PHE A 348 -3.04 4.48 19.44
N THR A 349 -3.66 4.04 18.33
CA THR A 349 -5.13 4.08 18.19
C THR A 349 -5.79 3.23 19.28
N THR A 350 -6.73 3.80 20.04
CA THR A 350 -7.48 3.08 21.09
C THR A 350 -8.90 2.72 20.64
N ARG A 351 -9.69 2.04 21.49
CA ARG A 351 -11.11 1.78 21.19
C ARG A 351 -11.96 3.05 21.25
N GLU A 352 -11.55 4.01 22.06
CA GLU A 352 -12.21 5.30 22.26
C GLU A 352 -12.05 6.18 21.02
N ASP A 353 -10.87 6.14 20.37
CA ASP A 353 -10.66 6.75 19.04
C ASP A 353 -11.65 6.17 18.02
N ILE A 354 -11.74 4.85 17.92
CA ILE A 354 -12.65 4.15 16.98
C ILE A 354 -14.12 4.47 17.28
N LEU A 355 -14.51 4.53 18.55
CA LEU A 355 -15.86 4.93 18.95
C LEU A 355 -16.15 6.40 18.60
N GLN A 356 -15.19 7.31 18.78
CA GLN A 356 -15.34 8.71 18.40
C GLN A 356 -15.51 8.87 16.88
N ASP A 357 -14.66 8.21 16.11
CA ASP A 357 -14.68 8.21 14.65
C ASP A 357 -15.98 7.58 14.11
N TRP A 358 -16.42 6.45 14.67
CA TRP A 358 -17.70 5.85 14.32
C TRP A 358 -18.90 6.74 14.68
N ASN A 359 -18.90 7.37 15.86
CA ASN A 359 -19.94 8.33 16.26
C ASN A 359 -20.04 9.52 15.30
N ILE A 360 -18.92 9.94 14.69
CA ILE A 360 -18.91 10.98 13.66
C ILE A 360 -19.58 10.46 12.38
N ILE A 361 -19.16 9.28 11.90
CA ILE A 361 -19.70 8.62 10.68
C ILE A 361 -21.21 8.40 10.79
N GLN A 362 -21.66 7.79 11.90
CA GLN A 362 -23.07 7.47 12.14
C GLN A 362 -23.96 8.71 12.19
N ARG A 363 -23.54 9.77 12.90
CA ARG A 363 -24.33 11.01 13.02
C ARG A 363 -24.46 11.74 11.69
N THR A 364 -23.38 11.84 10.91
CA THR A 364 -23.42 12.45 9.58
C THR A 364 -24.26 11.63 8.59
N ALA A 365 -24.23 10.30 8.67
CA ALA A 365 -25.11 9.44 7.89
C ALA A 365 -26.59 9.64 8.23
N ALA A 366 -26.95 9.65 9.53
CA ALA A 366 -28.32 9.87 9.99
C ALA A 366 -28.86 11.24 9.52
N GLN A 367 -28.04 12.30 9.60
CA GLN A 367 -28.40 13.63 9.08
C GLN A 367 -28.66 13.63 7.58
N ILE A 368 -27.81 12.96 6.79
CA ILE A 368 -27.97 12.85 5.33
C ILE A 368 -29.26 12.11 4.95
N ILE A 369 -29.61 11.07 5.70
CA ILE A 369 -30.81 10.25 5.44
C ILE A 369 -32.09 10.98 5.89
N SER A 370 -32.07 11.72 7.01
CA SER A 370 -33.21 12.56 7.41
C SER A 370 -33.54 13.59 6.33
N GLN A 371 -32.53 14.38 5.89
CA GLN A 371 -32.68 15.36 4.81
C GLN A 371 -33.24 14.74 3.52
N HIS A 372 -32.81 13.52 3.18
CA HIS A 372 -33.28 12.82 1.98
C HIS A 372 -34.76 12.41 2.09
N ASN A 373 -35.16 11.87 3.24
CA ASN A 373 -36.54 11.47 3.51
C ASN A 373 -37.48 12.69 3.57
N GLU A 374 -37.04 13.79 4.17
CA GLU A 374 -37.77 15.06 4.24
C GLU A 374 -38.04 15.62 2.83
N LEU A 375 -37.01 15.67 1.96
CA LEU A 375 -37.15 16.11 0.57
C LEU A 375 -38.13 15.24 -0.24
N HIS A 376 -38.13 13.92 -0.02
CA HIS A 376 -39.08 13.03 -0.69
C HIS A 376 -40.51 13.14 -0.15
N HIS A 377 -40.70 13.37 1.16
CA HIS A 377 -42.03 13.61 1.70
C HIS A 377 -42.66 14.90 1.17
N VAL A 378 -41.90 16.00 1.08
CA VAL A 378 -42.40 17.26 0.48
C VAL A 378 -42.78 17.05 -0.99
N SER A 379 -41.99 16.29 -1.76
CA SER A 379 -42.29 15.93 -3.15
C SER A 379 -43.55 15.05 -3.33
N SER A 380 -44.18 14.59 -2.25
CA SER A 380 -45.41 13.77 -2.27
C SER A 380 -46.64 14.48 -1.68
N GLY A 381 -46.53 15.77 -1.34
CA GLY A 381 -47.58 16.51 -0.60
C GLY A 381 -48.65 17.23 -1.44
N ASP A 382 -48.36 17.55 -2.71
CA ASP A 382 -49.13 18.55 -3.48
C ASP A 382 -50.27 17.99 -4.37
N GLU A 383 -50.91 16.87 -4.01
CA GLU A 383 -52.22 16.47 -4.59
C GLU A 383 -53.39 17.07 -3.78
N ALA A 384 -53.45 18.40 -3.74
CA ALA A 384 -54.44 19.15 -2.95
C ALA A 384 -55.69 19.56 -3.76
N LYS A 385 -56.66 18.64 -3.85
CA LYS A 385 -58.12 18.90 -4.05
C LYS A 385 -58.55 19.66 -5.32
N ILE A 386 -59.03 18.92 -6.32
CA ILE A 386 -60.05 19.41 -7.27
C ILE A 386 -61.44 18.99 -6.73
N PRO A 387 -62.43 19.91 -6.63
CA PRO A 387 -63.77 19.56 -6.16
C PRO A 387 -64.64 18.94 -7.28
N ASN A 388 -65.42 17.92 -6.92
CA ASN A 388 -66.38 17.29 -7.84
C ASN A 388 -67.53 18.25 -8.24
N MET A 389 -67.90 18.21 -9.52
CA MET A 389 -69.25 18.51 -10.00
C MET A 389 -69.65 17.44 -11.02
N ILE A 390 -70.92 17.01 -10.97
CA ILE A 390 -71.44 15.86 -11.74
C ILE A 390 -72.41 16.37 -12.81
N SER A 391 -72.26 15.89 -14.04
CA SER A 391 -73.39 15.76 -14.99
C SER A 391 -73.13 14.63 -15.99
N GLU A 392 -74.23 14.00 -16.42
CA GLU A 392 -74.29 12.65 -17.03
C GLU A 392 -74.13 12.62 -18.58
N PRO A 393 -74.06 11.43 -19.23
CA PRO A 393 -73.30 11.25 -20.48
C PRO A 393 -74.15 11.17 -21.76
N SER A 394 -73.48 11.16 -22.92
CA SER A 394 -74.05 10.59 -24.16
C SER A 394 -73.02 10.03 -25.17
N SER A 395 -73.39 8.87 -25.73
CA SER A 395 -73.15 8.37 -27.10
C SER A 395 -71.74 8.31 -27.76
N SER A 396 -71.34 7.06 -28.04
CA SER A 396 -70.86 6.52 -29.34
C SER A 396 -69.54 6.99 -30.02
N VAL A 397 -68.53 6.13 -29.90
CA VAL A 397 -67.94 5.31 -31.00
C VAL A 397 -67.46 5.99 -32.30
N ILE A 398 -66.11 6.08 -32.40
CA ILE A 398 -65.23 5.78 -33.57
C ILE A 398 -65.48 6.47 -34.93
N SER A 399 -64.48 7.25 -35.38
CA SER A 399 -63.97 7.18 -36.77
C SER A 399 -62.49 7.61 -36.88
N HIS A 400 -61.86 7.19 -37.98
CA HIS A 400 -60.52 7.50 -38.49
C HIS A 400 -60.26 9.02 -38.66
N ASP A 401 -59.03 9.58 -38.77
CA ASP A 401 -57.66 9.05 -38.93
C ASP A 401 -56.65 10.10 -38.30
N SER A 402 -55.32 10.21 -38.51
CA SER A 402 -54.36 9.60 -39.46
C SER A 402 -52.89 9.63 -39.01
N GLN A 403 -52.04 9.04 -39.87
CA GLN A 403 -50.59 9.14 -40.12
C GLN A 403 -49.73 10.20 -39.38
N LEU A 404 -48.56 9.72 -38.91
CA LEU A 404 -47.25 10.20 -39.39
C LEU A 404 -46.24 9.02 -39.38
N TYR A 405 -45.18 9.10 -40.21
CA TYR A 405 -44.44 7.92 -40.71
C TYR A 405 -43.19 7.51 -39.91
N LEU A 406 -42.79 6.22 -40.08
CA LEU A 406 -41.48 5.67 -39.69
C LEU A 406 -40.59 5.39 -40.93
N GLU A 407 -39.28 5.56 -40.76
CA GLU A 407 -38.21 4.66 -41.25
C GLU A 407 -37.13 4.66 -40.13
N GLU A 408 -36.73 3.61 -39.39
CA GLU A 408 -36.51 2.16 -39.54
C GLU A 408 -35.17 1.69 -40.18
N GLY A 409 -34.45 0.81 -39.45
CA GLY A 409 -33.15 0.21 -39.83
C GLY A 409 -32.26 -0.06 -38.59
N LYS A 410 -32.49 -1.08 -37.74
CA LYS A 410 -32.16 -2.53 -37.89
C LYS A 410 -30.66 -2.78 -38.17
N TYR A 411 -29.95 -3.71 -37.51
CA TYR A 411 -30.32 -4.96 -36.81
C TYR A 411 -29.68 -5.02 -35.41
N LYS A 412 -30.32 -5.49 -34.31
CA LYS A 412 -30.95 -6.79 -33.94
C LYS A 412 -29.99 -7.87 -33.40
N ILE A 413 -30.07 -8.09 -32.07
CA ILE A 413 -29.50 -9.20 -31.30
C ILE A 413 -30.46 -10.41 -31.34
N PRO A 414 -29.95 -11.67 -31.39
CA PRO A 414 -30.75 -12.87 -31.13
C PRO A 414 -30.64 -13.33 -29.66
N SER A 415 -31.75 -13.76 -29.06
CA SER A 415 -31.78 -14.37 -27.72
C SER A 415 -32.73 -15.57 -27.69
N ARG A 416 -32.36 -16.64 -26.95
CA ARG A 416 -33.31 -17.70 -26.56
C ARG A 416 -32.79 -18.57 -25.41
N LYS A 417 -33.72 -19.01 -24.56
CA LYS A 417 -33.56 -20.09 -23.56
C LYS A 417 -33.97 -21.42 -24.18
N ILE A 418 -33.54 -22.56 -23.61
CA ILE A 418 -34.40 -23.74 -23.34
C ILE A 418 -33.73 -24.67 -22.31
N VAL A 419 -34.53 -25.58 -21.74
CA VAL A 419 -34.30 -26.35 -20.50
C VAL A 419 -33.45 -27.62 -20.70
N GLY A 420 -32.72 -28.03 -19.65
CA GLY A 420 -32.23 -29.41 -19.48
C GLY A 420 -31.74 -29.71 -18.05
N GLN A 421 -32.38 -30.64 -17.34
CA GLN A 421 -31.84 -31.29 -16.13
C GLN A 421 -31.29 -32.69 -16.50
N PRO A 422 -30.41 -33.28 -15.67
CA PRO A 422 -30.92 -34.36 -14.81
C PRO A 422 -30.31 -34.46 -13.39
N LYS A 423 -31.22 -34.74 -12.44
CA LYS A 423 -31.14 -35.61 -11.24
C LYS A 423 -29.84 -35.76 -10.41
N LYS A 424 -30.06 -35.70 -9.07
CA LYS A 424 -29.15 -36.21 -8.02
C LYS A 424 -28.92 -37.73 -8.14
N LEU A 425 -27.75 -38.17 -7.67
CA LEU A 425 -27.63 -39.38 -6.83
C LEU A 425 -26.80 -39.01 -5.58
N ALA A 426 -26.89 -39.80 -4.51
CA ALA A 426 -26.16 -39.54 -3.27
C ALA A 426 -25.73 -40.85 -2.59
N ALA A 427 -24.47 -40.92 -2.17
CA ALA A 427 -23.95 -41.89 -1.22
C ALA A 427 -22.69 -41.34 -0.55
N SER A 428 -22.62 -41.51 0.77
CA SER A 428 -21.46 -41.31 1.65
C SER A 428 -21.46 -42.50 2.65
N PRO A 429 -20.53 -42.61 3.62
CA PRO A 429 -19.26 -41.92 3.83
C PRO A 429 -18.07 -42.89 3.92
N SER A 430 -16.84 -42.37 4.08
CA SER A 430 -15.71 -43.17 4.58
C SER A 430 -14.74 -42.30 5.38
N THR A 431 -14.79 -42.42 6.70
CA THR A 431 -13.85 -41.77 7.63
C THR A 431 -12.50 -42.49 7.62
N CYS A 432 -11.39 -41.76 7.60
CA CYS A 432 -10.11 -42.29 8.06
C CYS A 432 -9.35 -41.22 8.86
N VAL A 433 -9.01 -41.55 10.10
CA VAL A 433 -8.17 -40.74 10.97
C VAL A 433 -6.84 -41.47 11.11
N ILE A 434 -5.74 -40.84 10.68
CA ILE A 434 -4.39 -41.26 11.07
C ILE A 434 -3.63 -40.04 11.59
N SER A 435 -3.10 -40.18 12.79
CA SER A 435 -2.31 -39.19 13.50
C SER A 435 -0.82 -39.53 13.43
N GLN A 436 0.00 -38.58 13.00
CA GLN A 436 1.45 -38.47 13.28
C GLN A 436 1.70 -36.97 13.44
N GLN A 437 2.02 -36.42 14.61
CA GLN A 437 3.22 -36.65 15.43
C GLN A 437 4.51 -36.57 14.63
N VAL A 438 5.05 -35.35 14.53
CA VAL A 438 6.49 -35.10 14.44
C VAL A 438 6.82 -34.06 15.52
N GLN A 439 7.67 -34.44 16.47
CA GLN A 439 8.29 -33.50 17.40
C GLN A 439 9.48 -32.83 16.70
N GLY A 440 9.68 -31.53 16.91
CA GLY A 440 10.67 -30.74 16.18
C GLY A 440 10.81 -29.33 16.73
N GLN A 441 10.98 -29.21 18.05
CA GLN A 441 11.12 -27.94 18.75
C GLN A 441 12.52 -27.36 18.50
N GLY A 442 12.58 -26.12 18.02
CA GLY A 442 13.82 -25.37 17.78
C GLY A 442 13.70 -23.98 18.36
N ASP A 443 14.03 -23.84 19.64
CA ASP A 443 13.90 -22.58 20.36
C ASP A 443 14.96 -21.57 19.93
N LEU A 444 14.51 -20.45 19.36
CA LEU A 444 15.34 -19.32 18.93
C LEU A 444 15.39 -18.21 20.01
N ASP A 445 15.65 -18.60 21.25
CA ASP A 445 15.89 -17.70 22.40
C ASP A 445 17.17 -18.17 23.14
N ASP A 446 18.34 -18.15 22.48
CA ASP A 446 19.64 -18.43 23.11
C ASP A 446 20.78 -17.61 22.48
N CYS A 447 21.02 -16.39 23.00
CA CYS A 447 22.14 -15.53 22.56
C CYS A 447 22.52 -14.38 23.52
N PHE A 448 21.98 -14.33 24.74
CA PHE A 448 22.36 -13.35 25.78
C PHE A 448 22.29 -14.03 27.15
N PRO A 449 23.35 -13.97 27.99
CA PRO A 449 23.32 -14.56 29.32
C PRO A 449 22.51 -13.71 30.31
N GLU A 450 21.68 -14.37 31.13
CA GLU A 450 21.03 -13.76 32.29
C GLU A 450 21.85 -14.02 33.57
N ASP A 451 22.56 -13.00 34.06
CA ASP A 451 23.09 -12.99 35.42
C ASP A 451 21.99 -12.54 36.40
N VAL A 452 21.40 -13.49 37.11
CA VAL A 452 20.43 -13.21 38.20
C VAL A 452 21.15 -13.24 39.54
N GLN A 453 21.15 -12.13 40.27
CA GLN A 453 21.37 -12.12 41.72
C GLN A 453 20.20 -11.45 42.44
N ASP A 454 19.69 -12.14 43.46
CA ASP A 454 18.52 -11.76 44.24
C ASP A 454 18.92 -10.85 45.42
N VAL A 455 18.29 -9.67 45.51
CA VAL A 455 18.37 -8.78 46.68
C VAL A 455 16.98 -8.24 47.00
N THR A 456 16.58 -8.41 48.26
CA THR A 456 15.18 -8.25 48.67
C THR A 456 14.80 -6.81 49.07
N LYS A 457 13.49 -6.52 48.90
CA LYS A 457 12.70 -5.50 49.63
C LYS A 457 13.30 -4.08 49.74
N HIS A 458 12.90 -3.19 48.81
CA HIS A 458 12.53 -1.84 49.19
C HIS A 458 11.21 -1.41 48.53
N LYS A 459 10.36 -0.71 49.28
CA LYS A 459 8.99 -0.32 48.91
C LYS A 459 8.89 1.20 48.92
N LEU A 460 8.99 1.87 47.77
CA LEU A 460 8.82 3.33 47.68
C LEU A 460 7.94 3.77 46.49
N THR A 461 6.78 4.31 46.86
CA THR A 461 6.04 5.43 46.22
C THR A 461 6.00 5.61 44.69
N SER A 462 4.78 5.57 44.16
CA SER A 462 4.38 6.11 42.87
C SER A 462 4.51 7.64 42.80
N PHE A 463 5.54 8.16 42.12
CA PHE A 463 5.63 9.57 41.72
C PHE A 463 6.43 9.69 40.42
N LEU A 464 5.76 9.68 39.24
CA LEU A 464 6.24 10.26 37.97
C LEU A 464 5.21 10.18 36.79
N PHE A 465 3.91 10.20 37.06
CA PHE A 465 2.86 10.21 36.03
C PHE A 465 1.79 11.29 36.28
N SER A 466 2.23 12.54 36.44
CA SER A 466 1.36 13.68 36.76
C SER A 466 1.76 15.01 36.11
N TYR A 467 2.58 15.00 35.05
CA TYR A 467 3.03 16.23 34.38
C TYR A 467 3.10 16.11 32.85
N LEU A 468 1.93 16.09 32.18
CA LEU A 468 1.80 16.54 30.78
C LEU A 468 0.34 16.90 30.37
N SER A 469 -0.50 17.29 31.33
CA SER A 469 -1.90 17.70 31.11
C SER A 469 -2.04 19.19 30.76
N VAL A 470 -1.37 19.66 29.71
CA VAL A 470 -1.55 21.03 29.20
C VAL A 470 -2.76 21.08 28.27
N GLN A 471 -3.84 21.73 28.73
CA GLN A 471 -5.03 21.96 27.92
C GLN A 471 -4.72 22.87 26.72
N GLY A 472 -4.79 22.33 25.51
CA GLY A 472 -4.68 23.09 24.27
C GLY A 472 -5.41 22.38 23.13
N LYS A 473 -6.39 23.04 22.51
CA LYS A 473 -7.21 22.47 21.42
C LYS A 473 -6.38 22.27 20.13
N LYS A 474 -5.60 21.19 20.05
CA LYS A 474 -4.91 20.79 18.82
C LYS A 474 -5.80 19.88 17.96
N LYS A 475 -6.27 20.40 16.82
CA LYS A 475 -6.81 19.56 15.73
C LYS A 475 -5.66 18.79 15.08
N THR A 476 -5.36 17.59 15.56
CA THR A 476 -4.39 16.68 14.93
C THR A 476 -5.10 15.78 13.93
N ALA A 477 -5.15 16.20 12.66
CA ALA A 477 -5.57 15.32 11.57
C ALA A 477 -4.62 14.12 11.48
N ARG A 478 -5.12 12.92 11.76
CA ARG A 478 -4.34 11.68 11.73
C ARG A 478 -4.34 11.14 10.29
N SER A 479 -3.19 11.18 9.60
CA SER A 479 -3.10 10.69 8.22
C SER A 479 -1.71 10.15 7.88
N LEU A 480 -1.68 9.04 7.14
CA LEU A 480 -0.58 8.62 6.28
C LEU A 480 -1.18 8.21 4.93
N SER A 481 -1.40 9.20 4.07
CA SER A 481 -1.77 9.02 2.67
C SER A 481 -0.64 9.56 1.79
N CYS A 482 -0.14 8.75 0.87
CA CYS A 482 1.02 9.09 0.03
C CYS A 482 0.68 9.98 -1.18
N ASN A 483 -0.53 10.55 -1.25
CA ASN A 483 -0.99 11.42 -2.34
C ASN A 483 -0.99 12.88 -1.87
N SER A 484 0.18 13.53 -1.88
CA SER A 484 0.32 14.95 -1.60
C SER A 484 0.12 15.78 -2.87
N VAL A 485 -1.09 16.30 -3.07
CA VAL A 485 -1.33 17.44 -3.99
C VAL A 485 -1.28 18.73 -3.14
N PRO A 486 -0.49 19.76 -3.51
CA PRO A 486 -0.51 21.04 -2.80
C PRO A 486 -1.86 21.75 -2.98
N MET A 487 -2.42 22.26 -1.88
CA MET A 487 -3.43 23.31 -1.93
C MET A 487 -2.74 24.64 -1.69
N THR A 488 -2.62 25.46 -2.73
CA THR A 488 -2.23 26.87 -2.62
C THR A 488 -3.44 27.73 -2.26
N ASP A 489 -3.16 28.97 -1.85
CA ASP A 489 -4.09 30.11 -1.76
C ASP A 489 -5.33 29.97 -0.87
N LEU A 490 -5.27 30.56 0.33
CA LEU A 490 -6.40 31.14 1.07
C LEU A 490 -5.91 31.84 2.35
N LEU A 491 -5.27 33.02 2.21
CA LEU A 491 -4.90 33.84 3.38
C LEU A 491 -4.79 35.36 3.07
N GLU A 492 -5.74 35.90 2.31
CA GLU A 492 -6.03 37.34 2.35
C GLU A 492 -7.18 37.65 3.33
N GLN A 493 -7.25 38.92 3.77
CA GLN A 493 -8.34 39.55 4.52
C GLN A 493 -8.63 39.01 5.94
N CYS A 494 -7.97 39.62 6.95
CA CYS A 494 -8.67 40.14 8.14
C CYS A 494 -7.83 41.12 9.00
N ASN A 495 -8.27 42.38 9.06
CA ASN A 495 -8.27 43.29 10.23
C ASN A 495 -6.95 43.72 10.91
N ALA A 496 -6.27 44.65 10.24
CA ALA A 496 -6.06 46.06 10.67
C ALA A 496 -6.08 46.48 12.18
N LYS A 497 -5.14 47.39 12.50
CA LYS A 497 -5.09 48.43 13.57
C LYS A 497 -4.82 48.05 15.04
N ALA A 498 -3.61 48.37 15.49
CA ALA A 498 -3.32 49.20 16.69
C ALA A 498 -1.93 49.86 16.56
N THR A 499 -1.71 51.03 17.18
CA THR A 499 -0.40 51.72 17.33
C THR A 499 0.05 51.59 18.81
N ASP A 500 1.34 51.57 19.17
CA ASP A 500 2.27 52.72 19.15
C ASP A 500 3.76 52.33 19.41
N ALA A 501 4.65 53.31 19.60
CA ALA A 501 6.08 53.17 19.93
C ALA A 501 6.33 52.61 21.38
N ASP A 502 7.53 52.19 21.83
CA ASP A 502 8.84 52.87 21.73
C ASP A 502 10.10 51.99 22.07
N GLN A 503 11.27 52.49 21.66
CA GLN A 503 12.69 52.28 22.04
C GLN A 503 13.27 51.03 22.76
N LYS A 504 14.38 50.53 22.13
CA LYS A 504 15.75 50.25 22.66
C LYS A 504 16.23 48.85 23.12
N GLU A 505 17.25 48.42 22.37
CA GLU A 505 18.51 47.73 22.74
C GLU A 505 18.58 46.21 23.07
N PRO A 506 19.75 45.56 22.86
CA PRO A 506 19.82 44.14 22.53
C PRO A 506 20.44 43.25 23.62
N HIS A 507 19.81 42.10 23.90
CA HIS A 507 20.41 41.03 24.70
C HIS A 507 20.67 39.76 23.89
N ALA A 508 21.85 39.18 24.07
CA ALA A 508 22.31 38.00 23.35
C ALA A 508 21.54 36.73 23.76
N ASN A 509 21.09 35.96 22.77
CA ASN A 509 20.31 34.73 23.00
C ASN A 509 21.18 33.61 23.63
N PRO A 510 20.85 33.11 24.84
CA PRO A 510 21.55 31.96 25.42
C PRO A 510 21.20 30.67 24.66
N ARG A 511 22.22 29.80 24.49
CA ARG A 511 22.12 28.60 23.64
C ARG A 511 21.02 27.64 24.10
N ILE A 512 20.18 27.19 23.15
CA ILE A 512 19.05 26.25 23.32
C ILE A 512 19.43 24.95 24.07
N LEU A 513 20.71 24.55 24.03
CA LEU A 513 21.25 23.35 24.68
C LEU A 513 21.24 23.38 26.23
N SER A 514 20.88 24.49 26.88
CA SER A 514 20.82 24.58 28.35
C SER A 514 19.53 24.04 28.98
N ARG A 515 18.54 23.60 28.19
CA ARG A 515 17.21 23.17 28.67
C ARG A 515 16.93 21.67 28.56
N LEU A 516 17.97 20.84 28.40
CA LEU A 516 17.87 19.37 28.35
C LEU A 516 18.39 18.75 29.66
N PRO A 517 17.63 17.87 30.34
CA PRO A 517 18.12 17.14 31.50
C PRO A 517 19.31 16.23 31.13
N GLU A 518 20.35 16.19 31.98
CA GLU A 518 21.60 15.50 31.62
C GLU A 518 21.48 13.96 31.59
N GLU A 519 20.47 13.39 32.24
CA GLU A 519 20.25 11.93 32.31
C GLU A 519 19.70 11.32 31.01
N VAL A 520 19.24 12.12 30.05
CA VAL A 520 18.76 11.62 28.73
C VAL A 520 19.92 11.29 27.78
N MET A 521 21.19 11.39 28.24
CA MET A 521 22.38 11.10 27.44
C MET A 521 23.03 9.74 27.78
N MET A 522 22.55 8.68 27.13
CA MET A 522 23.20 7.34 27.12
C MET A 522 24.62 7.30 26.50
N LEU A 523 25.18 8.45 26.12
CA LEU A 523 26.57 8.64 25.70
C LEU A 523 27.13 9.92 26.34
N LYS A 524 28.22 9.79 27.11
CA LYS A 524 28.92 10.94 27.71
C LYS A 524 29.30 11.96 26.63
N LYS A 525 29.18 13.28 26.94
CA LYS A 525 29.49 14.40 26.02
C LYS A 525 30.87 14.32 25.34
N SER A 526 31.84 13.62 25.95
CA SER A 526 33.16 13.33 25.37
C SER A 526 33.15 12.38 24.16
N ALA A 527 32.21 11.44 24.08
CA ALA A 527 32.06 10.54 22.92
C ALA A 527 31.62 11.31 21.67
N PHE A 528 30.67 12.24 21.83
CA PHE A 528 30.18 13.09 20.74
C PHE A 528 31.30 13.97 20.14
N LYS A 529 32.20 14.49 20.99
CA LYS A 529 33.39 15.25 20.53
C LYS A 529 34.40 14.41 19.72
N LYS A 530 34.42 13.07 19.86
CA LYS A 530 35.27 12.21 19.01
C LYS A 530 34.64 11.94 17.64
N LEU A 531 33.32 11.77 17.57
CA LEU A 531 32.60 11.52 16.31
C LEU A 531 32.70 12.68 15.31
N ILE A 532 32.69 13.93 15.79
CA ILE A 532 32.80 15.14 14.95
C ILE A 532 34.15 15.22 14.20
N LYS A 533 35.20 14.52 14.67
CA LYS A 533 36.55 14.59 14.08
C LYS A 533 36.76 13.73 12.82
N PHE A 534 35.76 12.96 12.38
CA PHE A 534 35.87 12.06 11.21
C PHE A 534 34.92 12.36 10.04
N TYR A 535 34.13 13.44 10.12
CA TYR A 535 33.23 13.87 9.03
C TYR A 535 33.34 15.37 8.74
N SER A 536 34.50 15.79 8.24
CA SER A 536 34.69 17.11 7.62
C SER A 536 34.40 17.04 6.11
N VAL A 537 33.13 17.20 5.74
CA VAL A 537 32.72 17.51 4.36
C VAL A 537 32.70 19.04 4.23
N PRO A 538 33.24 19.66 3.17
CA PRO A 538 33.34 21.12 3.08
C PRO A 538 31.95 21.78 3.06
N SER A 539 31.78 22.79 3.92
CA SER A 539 30.60 23.65 3.93
C SER A 539 30.67 24.67 2.79
N PHE A 540 29.74 24.60 1.84
CA PHE A 540 29.47 25.74 0.96
C PHE A 540 28.86 26.88 1.79
N PRO A 541 29.27 28.14 1.60
CA PRO A 541 28.80 29.26 2.41
C PRO A 541 27.33 29.60 2.12
N GLU A 542 26.62 30.03 3.16
CA GLU A 542 25.21 30.43 3.08
C GLU A 542 25.08 31.71 2.25
N CYS A 543 24.35 31.65 1.13
CA CYS A 543 24.03 32.83 0.33
C CYS A 543 22.65 33.36 0.75
N SER A 544 22.64 34.46 1.53
CA SER A 544 21.42 35.08 2.03
C SER A 544 20.69 35.85 0.93
N ILE A 545 19.56 35.33 0.46
CA ILE A 545 18.69 36.02 -0.50
C ILE A 545 17.93 37.14 0.21
N GLN A 546 18.41 38.38 0.10
CA GLN A 546 17.58 39.57 0.34
C GLN A 546 16.81 39.91 -0.95
N CYS A 547 15.49 39.97 -0.87
CA CYS A 547 14.67 40.45 -1.97
C CYS A 547 14.75 41.98 -2.06
N GLY A 548 15.35 42.50 -3.13
CA GLY A 548 15.35 43.92 -3.49
C GLY A 548 14.84 44.09 -4.92
N LEU A 549 13.70 44.78 -5.08
CA LEU A 549 13.12 45.08 -6.39
C LEU A 549 13.86 46.25 -7.05
N GLN A 550 14.56 45.99 -8.16
CA GLN A 550 14.79 46.99 -9.22
C GLN A 550 15.07 46.31 -10.57
N LEU A 551 14.22 46.60 -11.56
CA LEU A 551 14.51 46.37 -12.97
C LEU A 551 15.32 47.56 -13.51
N PRO A 552 16.27 47.32 -14.42
CA PRO A 552 16.14 48.01 -15.71
C PRO A 552 16.49 47.15 -16.94
N CYS A 553 15.55 47.16 -17.89
CA CYS A 553 15.70 47.31 -19.33
C CYS A 553 16.99 46.86 -20.09
N CYS A 554 16.74 45.98 -21.06
CA CYS A 554 17.26 46.03 -22.45
C CYS A 554 18.66 45.46 -22.78
N PRO A 555 18.92 45.10 -24.07
CA PRO A 555 19.81 43.98 -24.40
C PRO A 555 20.99 44.28 -25.34
N LEU A 556 22.06 43.49 -25.19
CA LEU A 556 23.12 43.24 -26.17
C LEU A 556 23.69 41.83 -25.92
N GLN A 557 24.39 41.15 -26.83
CA GLN A 557 24.34 41.03 -28.30
C GLN A 557 25.27 39.83 -28.63
N ALA A 558 25.07 39.11 -29.73
CA ALA A 558 25.89 37.92 -30.04
C ALA A 558 27.30 38.29 -30.54
N ILE A 559 28.33 37.54 -30.11
CA ILE A 559 29.66 37.49 -30.75
C ILE A 559 30.11 36.02 -30.83
N VAL A 560 30.17 35.52 -32.07
CA VAL A 560 30.86 34.32 -32.60
C VAL A 560 30.69 33.02 -31.80
#